data_AF-A0A8T2NKN4-F1
#
_entry.id   AF-A0A8T2NKN4-F1
#
_cell.length_a   1.000
_cell.length_b   1.000
_cell.length_c   1.000
_cell.angle_alpha   90.00
_cell.angle_beta   90.00
_cell.angle_gamma   90.00
#
_symmetry.space_group_name_H-M   'P 1'
#
loop_
_entity.id
_entity.type
_entity.pdbx_description
1 polymer ?
#
loop_
_entity_poly.entity_id
_entity_poly.type
_entity_poly.pdbx_seq_one_letter_code
_entity_poly.pdbx_strand_id
1 'polypeptide(L)'
;MHCLKMFLLTNRGILKRFVKDGTKKVLLGCDSNFLGNRRVSYRLSRKSPTVIFHSRKQQASTDSDHTHPMKDVGRKGLLSGLEDMLFYTITEGEKEIPVSRFLSALRSTGLLTSDPRLRDCMEKLRHTVRESVSEVMMDRELFRKCVGSNIVLLTQAFRKKFIIPDFEAFVLNIDQIYHAVQRQEEGQVADYIPQLAKFSPDLWGVSLCTVDGQRHSVGDTKVPFCLQSCVKPLEYAIAVHEAGTERVHRYVGKEPSGLKFNKLSLDEEDKPHNPMVNAGAIVISSLIKPGSNKAEKFDYVMDFINKMAGREYVGFSNATFQSEKETGDRNFAIGYYMKEKKCFPEGVDMIDALDFYFQSICSRTILLYESMTKK
;
A
#
# COMPACT_ATOMS: atom_id res chain seq x y z
N MET A 1 17.21 0.03 -9.20
CA MET A 1 17.19 1.49 -9.48
C MET A 1 18.05 1.85 -10.71
N HIS A 2 17.76 1.27 -11.87
CA HIS A 2 18.31 1.73 -13.16
C HIS A 2 17.31 2.66 -13.89
N CYS A 3 16.04 2.68 -13.48
CA CYS A 3 14.99 3.51 -14.10
C CYS A 3 14.93 4.97 -13.59
N LEU A 4 15.59 5.32 -12.49
CA LEU A 4 15.54 6.69 -11.95
C LEU A 4 16.71 7.59 -12.39
N LYS A 5 17.82 7.01 -12.90
CA LYS A 5 18.95 7.81 -13.43
C LYS A 5 18.78 8.18 -14.91
N MET A 6 17.98 7.44 -15.67
CA MET A 6 17.68 7.79 -17.08
C MET A 6 16.65 8.91 -17.22
N PHE A 7 15.96 9.30 -16.14
CA PHE A 7 15.03 10.43 -16.17
C PHE A 7 15.72 11.81 -16.04
N LEU A 8 16.96 11.85 -15.53
CA LEU A 8 17.68 13.10 -15.26
C LEU A 8 18.51 13.61 -16.44
N LEU A 9 18.76 12.80 -17.47
CA LEU A 9 19.65 13.16 -18.58
C LEU A 9 18.94 13.51 -19.88
N THR A 10 17.66 13.14 -20.06
CA THR A 10 16.99 13.28 -21.37
C THR A 10 15.92 14.38 -21.45
N ASN A 11 15.63 15.12 -20.37
CA ASN A 11 14.55 16.12 -20.43
C ASN A 11 14.79 17.39 -19.58
N ARG A 12 15.77 18.20 -19.97
CA ARG A 12 15.93 19.58 -19.46
C ARG A 12 14.83 20.56 -19.93
N GLY A 13 13.97 20.15 -20.88
CA GLY A 13 12.90 20.99 -21.43
C GLY A 13 11.57 20.93 -20.69
N ILE A 14 11.21 19.78 -20.11
CA ILE A 14 9.86 19.56 -19.54
C ILE A 14 9.74 20.17 -18.14
N LEU A 15 10.80 20.14 -17.32
CA LEU A 15 10.80 20.77 -16.00
C LEU A 15 10.64 22.30 -16.06
N LYS A 16 11.06 22.95 -17.17
CA LYS A 16 10.87 24.39 -17.38
C LYS A 16 9.42 24.78 -17.69
N ARG A 17 8.58 23.83 -18.12
CA ARG A 17 7.14 24.04 -18.31
C ARG A 17 6.38 23.95 -16.98
N PHE A 18 6.78 23.05 -16.08
CA PHE A 18 6.20 22.91 -14.74
C PHE A 18 6.40 24.15 -13.85
N VAL A 19 7.53 24.86 -13.96
CA VAL A 19 7.80 26.05 -13.13
C VAL A 19 7.16 27.32 -13.69
N LYS A 20 6.90 27.41 -15.01
CA LYS A 20 6.37 28.63 -15.65
C LYS A 20 4.84 28.78 -15.62
N ASP A 21 4.09 27.68 -15.54
CA ASP A 21 2.62 27.75 -15.50
C ASP A 21 2.04 27.80 -14.07
N GLY A 22 2.82 27.40 -13.05
CA GLY A 22 2.43 27.50 -11.63
C GLY A 22 2.64 28.88 -10.99
N THR A 23 3.37 29.79 -11.65
CA THR A 23 3.75 31.10 -11.07
C THR A 23 2.98 32.30 -11.62
N LYS A 24 2.02 32.11 -12.52
CA LYS A 24 1.23 33.21 -13.12
C LYS A 24 -0.15 33.45 -12.50
N LYS A 25 -0.52 32.80 -11.39
CA LYS A 25 -1.85 32.98 -10.75
C LYS A 25 -1.85 33.40 -9.28
N VAL A 26 -0.72 33.78 -8.69
CA VAL A 26 -0.65 34.16 -7.25
C VAL A 26 -0.07 35.56 -6.99
N LEU A 27 0.30 36.34 -8.01
CA LEU A 27 0.84 37.69 -7.83
C LEU A 27 -0.03 38.75 -8.52
N LEU A 28 -1.21 39.00 -7.93
CA LEU A 28 -2.02 40.20 -8.12
C LEU A 28 -2.86 40.36 -6.84
N GLY A 29 -2.31 41.08 -5.86
CA GLY A 29 -3.02 41.42 -4.63
C GLY A 29 -2.12 41.75 -3.45
N CYS A 30 -2.04 43.05 -3.14
CA CYS A 30 -1.53 43.70 -1.93
C CYS A 30 -0.05 44.13 -1.87
N ASP A 31 0.06 45.46 -1.97
CA ASP A 31 1.20 46.34 -1.78
C ASP A 31 1.77 46.38 -0.35
N SER A 32 3.09 46.54 -0.31
CA SER A 32 3.93 47.39 0.54
C SER A 32 3.59 47.65 2.02
N ASN A 33 4.50 47.21 2.91
CA ASN A 33 5.34 48.05 3.80
C ASN A 33 5.64 47.34 5.12
N PHE A 34 6.92 47.00 5.38
CA PHE A 34 7.73 47.47 6.51
C PHE A 34 9.02 46.66 6.64
N LEU A 35 10.15 47.36 6.51
CA LEU A 35 11.51 46.93 6.83
C LEU A 35 11.67 46.76 8.35
N GLY A 36 12.38 45.73 8.80
CA GLY A 36 12.66 45.56 10.23
C GLY A 36 13.55 44.36 10.58
N ASN A 37 14.85 44.54 10.39
CA ASN A 37 15.94 43.66 10.81
C ASN A 37 15.91 43.37 12.33
N ARG A 38 15.91 42.10 12.78
CA ARG A 38 16.50 41.68 14.08
C ARG A 38 16.67 40.17 14.21
N ARG A 39 17.93 39.75 14.33
CA ARG A 39 18.39 38.43 14.79
C ARG A 39 18.06 38.27 16.28
N VAL A 40 17.51 37.13 16.70
CA VAL A 40 17.57 36.65 18.08
C VAL A 40 17.81 35.15 18.10
N SER A 41 18.83 34.76 18.87
CA SER A 41 19.33 33.40 19.11
C SER A 41 18.60 32.77 20.31
N TYR A 42 18.29 31.47 20.27
CA TYR A 42 17.87 30.72 21.45
C TYR A 42 18.58 29.36 21.57
N ARG A 43 19.19 29.15 22.75
CA ARG A 43 19.91 27.97 23.22
C ARG A 43 18.96 26.90 23.78
N LEU A 44 19.42 25.66 23.73
CA LEU A 44 18.88 24.45 24.36
C LEU A 44 18.76 24.53 25.89
N SER A 45 17.70 23.93 26.45
CA SER A 45 17.71 23.36 27.81
C SER A 45 16.80 22.13 27.91
N ARG A 46 17.36 21.03 28.43
CA ARG A 46 16.70 19.77 28.80
C ARG A 46 15.83 19.96 30.06
N LYS A 47 14.76 19.15 30.20
CA LYS A 47 14.40 18.41 31.42
C LYS A 47 13.14 17.55 31.22
N SER A 48 13.23 16.30 31.65
CA SER A 48 12.16 15.29 31.77
C SER A 48 11.42 15.41 33.12
N PRO A 49 10.24 14.80 33.28
CA PRO A 49 9.84 14.33 34.61
C PRO A 49 9.35 12.87 34.63
N THR A 50 9.86 12.16 35.63
CA THR A 50 9.45 10.84 36.12
C THR A 50 8.35 11.02 37.17
N VAL A 51 7.30 10.20 37.16
CA VAL A 51 6.22 10.22 38.17
C VAL A 51 6.34 9.01 39.09
N ILE A 52 6.27 9.29 40.39
CA ILE A 52 6.42 8.38 41.54
C ILE A 52 5.05 7.76 41.90
N PHE A 53 5.05 6.46 42.20
CA PHE A 53 3.93 5.70 42.77
C PHE A 53 3.81 5.92 44.28
N HIS A 54 2.59 6.17 44.78
CA HIS A 54 2.26 5.88 46.18
C HIS A 54 0.87 5.26 46.34
N SER A 55 0.85 4.20 47.14
CA SER A 55 -0.24 3.29 47.46
C SER A 55 -1.19 3.85 48.52
N ARG A 56 -2.48 3.51 48.43
CA ARG A 56 -3.34 3.34 49.61
C ARG A 56 -4.50 2.38 49.33
N LYS A 57 -4.54 1.27 50.07
CA LYS A 57 -5.66 0.33 50.21
C LYS A 57 -6.61 0.81 51.30
N GLN A 58 -7.90 0.48 51.16
CA GLN A 58 -8.99 0.24 52.15
C GLN A 58 -10.27 0.92 51.67
N GLN A 59 -11.50 0.41 51.82
CA GLN A 59 -12.08 -0.90 52.16
C GLN A 59 -13.60 -0.73 51.87
N ALA A 60 -14.31 -1.83 51.61
CA ALA A 60 -15.68 -1.85 51.11
C ALA A 60 -16.77 -1.34 52.07
N SER A 61 -17.84 -0.74 51.52
CA SER A 61 -19.20 -0.82 52.05
C SER A 61 -20.25 -0.51 50.97
N THR A 62 -21.26 -1.37 50.91
CA THR A 62 -22.47 -1.40 50.08
C THR A 62 -23.42 -0.23 50.36
N ASP A 63 -24.04 0.39 49.34
CA ASP A 63 -25.51 0.48 49.26
C ASP A 63 -26.06 1.11 47.96
N SER A 64 -27.21 0.55 47.54
CA SER A 64 -28.32 1.04 46.70
C SER A 64 -28.11 1.89 45.43
N ASP A 65 -28.18 1.18 44.29
CA ASP A 65 -29.17 1.35 43.20
C ASP A 65 -29.82 2.73 42.97
N HIS A 66 -29.35 3.44 41.94
CA HIS A 66 -30.19 4.24 41.03
C HIS A 66 -29.46 4.43 39.69
N THR A 67 -29.82 3.62 38.70
CA THR A 67 -29.34 3.70 37.32
C THR A 67 -30.20 4.69 36.51
N HIS A 68 -29.60 5.80 36.07
CA HIS A 68 -30.13 6.61 34.96
C HIS A 68 -29.31 6.32 33.68
N PRO A 69 -29.91 5.75 32.62
CA PRO A 69 -29.20 5.57 31.35
C PRO A 69 -29.35 6.84 30.48
N MET A 70 -28.40 7.76 30.56
CA MET A 70 -28.19 8.77 29.51
C MET A 70 -26.83 8.55 28.86
N LYS A 71 -26.83 7.92 27.68
CA LYS A 71 -25.86 8.10 26.56
C LYS A 71 -26.05 7.01 25.50
N ASP A 72 -27.11 7.12 24.70
CA ASP A 72 -27.15 6.43 23.39
C ASP A 72 -28.06 7.11 22.35
N VAL A 73 -28.94 8.02 22.77
CA VAL A 73 -29.90 8.72 21.90
C VAL A 73 -29.23 9.78 20.98
N GLY A 74 -28.14 10.41 21.42
CA GLY A 74 -27.47 11.48 20.66
C GLY A 74 -26.68 11.01 19.42
N ARG A 75 -26.21 9.76 19.40
CA ARG A 75 -25.40 9.23 18.29
C ARG A 75 -26.28 8.79 17.11
N LYS A 76 -27.43 8.17 17.39
CA LYS A 76 -28.41 7.77 16.35
C LYS A 76 -29.03 8.96 15.64
N GLY A 77 -29.35 10.05 16.35
CA GLY A 77 -29.92 11.26 15.74
C GLY A 77 -28.97 11.97 14.77
N LEU A 78 -27.68 12.10 15.13
CA LEU A 78 -26.68 12.74 14.28
C LEU A 78 -26.36 11.90 13.02
N LEU A 79 -26.29 10.58 13.16
CA LEU A 79 -26.04 9.67 12.04
C LEU A 79 -27.25 9.62 11.09
N SER A 80 -28.47 9.62 11.62
CA SER A 80 -29.71 9.71 10.80
C SER A 80 -29.77 11.00 9.98
N GLY A 81 -29.31 12.13 10.54
CA GLY A 81 -29.25 13.38 9.78
C GLY A 81 -28.18 13.39 8.69
N LEU A 82 -27.05 12.70 8.88
CA LEU A 82 -26.00 12.57 7.87
C LEU A 82 -26.43 11.68 6.69
N GLU A 83 -27.18 10.62 6.96
CA GLU A 83 -27.76 9.74 5.94
C GLU A 83 -28.72 10.52 5.04
N ASP A 84 -29.62 11.31 5.63
CA ASP A 84 -30.58 12.12 4.88
C ASP A 84 -29.87 13.21 4.05
N MET A 85 -28.89 13.91 4.63
CA MET A 85 -28.11 14.92 3.90
C MET A 85 -27.32 14.30 2.73
N LEU A 86 -26.79 13.10 2.93
CA LEU A 86 -26.11 12.38 1.86
C LEU A 86 -27.07 11.97 0.75
N PHE A 87 -28.26 11.48 1.11
CA PHE A 87 -29.31 11.15 0.15
C PHE A 87 -29.65 12.36 -0.72
N TYR A 88 -29.96 13.52 -0.13
CA TYR A 88 -30.24 14.75 -0.87
C TYR A 88 -29.08 15.21 -1.78
N THR A 89 -27.83 14.97 -1.34
CA THR A 89 -26.64 15.30 -2.14
C THR A 89 -26.54 14.42 -3.39
N ILE A 90 -26.92 13.14 -3.28
CA ILE A 90 -26.85 12.18 -4.40
C ILE A 90 -28.08 12.31 -5.30
N THR A 91 -29.26 12.59 -4.74
CA THR A 91 -30.51 12.66 -5.50
C THR A 91 -30.77 14.02 -6.15
N GLU A 92 -29.93 15.02 -5.88
CA GLU A 92 -30.12 16.39 -6.39
C GLU A 92 -31.51 16.97 -6.07
N GLY A 93 -32.15 16.47 -5.00
CA GLY A 93 -33.51 16.85 -4.59
C GLY A 93 -34.63 15.94 -5.08
N GLU A 94 -34.33 14.88 -5.84
CA GLU A 94 -35.32 13.85 -6.22
C GLU A 94 -35.76 13.02 -5.00
N LYS A 95 -37.01 12.56 -5.02
CA LYS A 95 -37.60 11.75 -3.93
C LYS A 95 -37.09 10.32 -3.91
N GLU A 96 -36.76 9.78 -5.09
CA GLU A 96 -36.27 8.42 -5.29
C GLU A 96 -35.26 8.43 -6.43
N ILE A 97 -34.23 7.60 -6.35
CA ILE A 97 -33.26 7.42 -7.43
C ILE A 97 -33.11 5.95 -7.82
N PRO A 98 -32.86 5.63 -9.09
CA PRO A 98 -32.48 4.28 -9.47
C PRO A 98 -31.21 3.84 -8.75
N VAL A 99 -31.15 2.58 -8.28
CA VAL A 99 -29.94 2.01 -7.68
C VAL A 99 -28.75 2.08 -8.65
N SER A 100 -28.99 1.99 -9.96
CA SER A 100 -28.00 2.15 -11.01
C SER A 100 -27.30 3.53 -10.96
N ARG A 101 -28.04 4.62 -10.71
CA ARG A 101 -27.52 5.99 -10.55
C ARG A 101 -26.65 6.09 -9.31
N PHE A 102 -27.07 5.51 -8.18
CA PHE A 102 -26.25 5.46 -6.96
C PHE A 102 -24.92 4.72 -7.18
N LEU A 103 -24.96 3.54 -7.82
CA LEU A 103 -23.75 2.78 -8.12
C LEU A 103 -22.81 3.52 -9.09
N SER A 104 -23.37 4.28 -10.04
CA SER A 104 -22.59 5.13 -10.94
C SER A 104 -21.92 6.27 -10.18
N ALA A 105 -22.66 6.95 -9.31
CA ALA A 105 -22.14 8.03 -8.47
C ALA A 105 -21.11 7.52 -7.46
N LEU A 106 -21.22 6.27 -6.99
CA LEU A 106 -20.20 5.65 -6.17
C LEU A 106 -18.92 5.39 -6.97
N ARG A 107 -19.04 4.87 -8.20
CA ARG A 107 -17.89 4.63 -9.07
C ARG A 107 -17.15 5.91 -9.46
N SER A 108 -17.84 7.03 -9.64
CA SER A 108 -17.19 8.32 -9.94
C SER A 108 -16.31 8.82 -8.79
N THR A 109 -16.57 8.40 -7.54
CA THR A 109 -15.65 8.66 -6.42
C THR A 109 -14.35 7.85 -6.48
N GLY A 110 -14.28 6.86 -7.36
CA GLY A 110 -13.16 5.92 -7.50
C GLY A 110 -13.27 4.67 -6.62
N LEU A 111 -14.28 4.55 -5.78
CA LEU A 111 -14.51 3.33 -4.99
C LEU A 111 -15.10 2.22 -5.86
N LEU A 112 -14.59 1.00 -5.68
CA LEU A 112 -15.16 -0.20 -6.29
C LEU A 112 -16.30 -0.76 -5.45
N THR A 113 -17.29 -1.36 -6.11
CA THR A 113 -18.38 -2.09 -5.45
C THR A 113 -17.91 -3.37 -4.75
N SER A 114 -16.68 -3.83 -5.04
CA SER A 114 -16.02 -4.94 -4.37
C SER A 114 -15.24 -4.54 -3.11
N ASP A 115 -15.21 -3.25 -2.72
CA ASP A 115 -14.48 -2.79 -1.54
C ASP A 115 -14.98 -3.54 -0.28
N PRO A 116 -14.10 -4.22 0.48
CA PRO A 116 -14.49 -4.95 1.70
C PRO A 116 -15.22 -4.07 2.72
N ARG A 117 -14.91 -2.77 2.77
CA ARG A 117 -15.55 -1.79 3.67
C ARG A 117 -16.95 -1.40 3.21
N LEU A 118 -17.37 -1.77 2.01
CA LEU A 118 -18.73 -1.56 1.48
C LEU A 118 -19.55 -2.85 1.41
N ARG A 119 -19.00 -3.98 1.86
CA ARG A 119 -19.64 -5.31 1.76
C ARG A 119 -21.08 -5.30 2.28
N ASP A 120 -21.29 -4.82 3.51
CA ASP A 120 -22.61 -4.84 4.14
C ASP A 120 -23.64 -3.98 3.36
N CYS A 121 -23.21 -2.85 2.81
CA CYS A 121 -24.04 -2.01 1.96
C CYS A 121 -24.41 -2.73 0.65
N MET A 122 -23.42 -3.36 0.01
CA MET A 122 -23.62 -4.06 -1.25
C MET A 122 -24.45 -5.34 -1.10
N GLU A 123 -24.32 -6.06 0.01
CA GLU A 123 -25.14 -7.23 0.33
C GLU A 123 -26.61 -6.85 0.52
N LYS A 124 -26.88 -5.78 1.27
CA LYS A 124 -28.25 -5.26 1.45
C LYS A 124 -28.86 -4.79 0.13
N LEU A 125 -28.09 -4.05 -0.69
CA LEU A 125 -28.54 -3.62 -2.01
C LEU A 125 -28.84 -4.82 -2.92
N ARG A 126 -27.98 -5.85 -2.94
CA ARG A 126 -28.22 -7.08 -3.72
C ARG A 126 -29.47 -7.83 -3.26
N HIS A 127 -29.74 -7.86 -1.96
CA HIS A 127 -30.96 -8.49 -1.42
C HIS A 127 -32.20 -7.79 -1.95
N THR A 128 -32.26 -6.46 -1.84
CA THR A 128 -33.42 -5.67 -2.32
C THR A 128 -33.62 -5.76 -3.83
N VAL A 129 -32.53 -5.77 -4.61
CA VAL A 129 -32.58 -5.93 -6.07
C VAL A 129 -33.09 -7.32 -6.47
N ARG A 130 -32.74 -8.38 -5.72
CA ARG A 130 -33.21 -9.75 -6.00
C ARG A 130 -34.69 -9.98 -5.70
N GLU A 131 -35.24 -9.25 -4.73
CA GLU A 131 -36.66 -9.35 -4.35
C GLU A 131 -37.59 -8.62 -5.34
N SER A 132 -37.03 -7.82 -6.25
CA SER A 132 -37.78 -6.97 -7.18
C SER A 132 -37.63 -7.44 -8.62
N VAL A 133 -38.74 -7.46 -9.37
CA VAL A 133 -38.77 -7.88 -10.79
C VAL A 133 -38.39 -6.73 -11.74
N SER A 134 -38.52 -5.49 -11.29
CA SER A 134 -38.23 -4.25 -12.04
C SER A 134 -37.03 -3.50 -11.47
N GLU A 135 -36.57 -2.46 -12.18
CA GLU A 135 -35.53 -1.55 -11.66
C GLU A 135 -35.95 -1.00 -10.29
N VAL A 136 -35.08 -1.22 -9.29
CA VAL A 136 -35.35 -0.80 -7.92
C VAL A 136 -35.10 0.68 -7.79
N MET A 137 -36.15 1.40 -7.43
CA MET A 137 -36.08 2.78 -6.99
C MET A 137 -35.69 2.81 -5.52
N MET A 138 -34.68 3.60 -5.21
CA MET A 138 -34.16 3.78 -3.87
C MET A 138 -34.73 5.06 -3.27
N ASP A 139 -35.66 4.88 -2.34
CA ASP A 139 -36.18 5.94 -1.50
C ASP A 139 -35.25 6.22 -0.30
N ARG A 140 -35.60 7.23 0.50
CA ARG A 140 -34.81 7.64 1.67
C ARG A 140 -34.69 6.53 2.72
N GLU A 141 -35.75 5.74 2.92
CA GLU A 141 -35.76 4.70 3.94
C GLU A 141 -34.88 3.50 3.54
N LEU A 142 -34.98 3.08 2.28
CA LEU A 142 -34.14 2.05 1.71
C LEU A 142 -32.67 2.49 1.67
N PHE A 143 -32.39 3.74 1.29
CA PHE A 143 -31.04 4.28 1.32
C PHE A 143 -30.44 4.19 2.73
N ARG A 144 -31.17 4.66 3.74
CA ARG A 144 -30.75 4.58 5.14
C ARG A 144 -30.46 3.14 5.58
N LYS A 145 -31.34 2.21 5.24
CA LYS A 145 -31.18 0.78 5.56
C LYS A 145 -29.90 0.20 4.95
N CYS A 146 -29.61 0.55 3.69
CA CYS A 146 -28.46 0.07 2.94
C CYS A 146 -27.13 0.74 3.37
N VAL A 147 -27.14 2.05 3.58
CA VAL A 147 -25.93 2.86 3.76
C VAL A 147 -25.51 3.03 5.23
N GLY A 148 -26.42 2.85 6.19
CA GLY A 148 -26.15 3.20 7.59
C GLY A 148 -24.92 2.53 8.22
N SER A 149 -24.57 1.30 7.81
CA SER A 149 -23.35 0.61 8.27
C SER A 149 -22.05 1.23 7.74
N ASN A 150 -22.11 1.93 6.60
CA ASN A 150 -20.95 2.40 5.85
C ASN A 150 -21.00 3.92 5.61
N ILE A 151 -21.88 4.63 6.33
CA ILE A 151 -22.19 6.06 6.11
C ILE A 151 -20.97 6.96 6.26
N VAL A 152 -20.04 6.65 7.17
CA VAL A 152 -18.84 7.49 7.38
C VAL A 152 -17.94 7.50 6.15
N LEU A 153 -17.69 6.33 5.55
CA LEU A 153 -16.88 6.21 4.33
C LEU A 153 -17.58 6.87 3.13
N LEU A 154 -18.87 6.60 2.96
CA LEU A 154 -19.65 7.18 1.86
C LEU A 154 -19.77 8.70 2.00
N THR A 155 -19.92 9.22 3.22
CA THR A 155 -19.89 10.67 3.48
C THR A 155 -18.55 11.28 3.10
N GLN A 156 -17.42 10.59 3.36
CA GLN A 156 -16.11 11.08 2.93
C GLN A 156 -15.99 11.07 1.40
N ALA A 157 -16.48 10.02 0.74
CA ALA A 157 -16.46 9.88 -0.71
C ALA A 157 -17.24 11.01 -1.41
N PHE A 158 -18.53 11.14 -1.10
CA PHE A 158 -19.43 12.09 -1.77
C PHE A 158 -19.18 13.56 -1.39
N ARG A 159 -18.60 13.82 -0.20
CA ARG A 159 -18.18 15.19 0.18
C ARG A 159 -16.78 15.54 -0.33
N LYS A 160 -16.23 14.75 -1.24
CA LYS A 160 -14.91 14.97 -1.85
C LYS A 160 -13.78 15.14 -0.81
N LYS A 161 -13.85 14.37 0.29
CA LYS A 161 -12.85 14.39 1.37
C LYS A 161 -11.73 13.36 1.18
N PHE A 162 -11.78 12.59 0.10
CA PHE A 162 -10.65 11.74 -0.27
C PHE A 162 -9.45 12.57 -0.71
N ILE A 163 -8.28 11.94 -0.63
CA ILE A 163 -7.00 12.53 -0.98
C ILE A 163 -6.97 13.04 -2.43
N ILE A 164 -7.71 12.39 -3.33
CA ILE A 164 -7.99 12.88 -4.68
C ILE A 164 -9.50 13.20 -4.78
N PRO A 165 -9.88 14.48 -4.61
CA PRO A 165 -11.28 14.92 -4.66
C PRO A 165 -11.97 14.72 -6.01
N ASP A 166 -11.22 14.93 -7.11
CA ASP A 166 -11.71 14.80 -8.48
C ASP A 166 -11.01 13.61 -9.15
N PHE A 167 -11.53 12.43 -8.85
CA PHE A 167 -10.91 11.18 -9.29
C PHE A 167 -11.08 10.94 -10.79
N GLU A 168 -12.22 11.32 -11.37
CA GLU A 168 -12.46 11.15 -12.81
C GLU A 168 -11.48 11.98 -13.65
N ALA A 169 -11.29 13.26 -13.32
CA ALA A 169 -10.31 14.09 -14.03
C ALA A 169 -8.88 13.54 -13.85
N PHE A 170 -8.55 13.02 -12.67
CA PHE A 170 -7.25 12.39 -12.42
C PHE A 170 -7.05 11.12 -13.26
N VAL A 171 -8.07 10.27 -13.34
CA VAL A 171 -8.08 9.04 -14.14
C VAL A 171 -7.82 9.34 -15.61
N LEU A 172 -8.47 10.37 -16.18
CA LEU A 172 -8.23 10.78 -17.56
C LEU A 172 -6.76 11.14 -17.83
N ASN A 173 -6.08 11.76 -16.86
CA ASN A 173 -4.64 12.04 -17.00
C ASN A 173 -3.79 10.76 -16.94
N ILE A 174 -4.17 9.78 -16.10
CA ILE A 174 -3.49 8.48 -16.05
C ILE A 174 -3.66 7.73 -17.37
N ASP A 175 -4.85 7.76 -17.97
CA ASP A 175 -5.13 7.13 -19.27
C ASP A 175 -4.29 7.77 -20.38
N GLN A 176 -4.17 9.10 -20.38
CA GLN A 176 -3.31 9.82 -21.32
C GLN A 176 -1.83 9.43 -21.17
N ILE A 177 -1.34 9.31 -19.94
CA ILE A 177 0.03 8.85 -19.67
C ILE A 177 0.21 7.41 -20.13
N TYR A 178 -0.75 6.53 -19.82
CA TYR A 178 -0.75 5.14 -20.25
C TYR A 178 -0.59 5.04 -21.77
N HIS A 179 -1.41 5.76 -22.54
CA HIS A 179 -1.35 5.73 -24.01
C HIS A 179 -0.11 6.40 -24.60
N ALA A 180 0.48 7.38 -23.90
CA ALA A 180 1.73 8.01 -24.34
C ALA A 180 2.92 7.05 -24.16
N VAL A 181 2.97 6.34 -23.04
CA VAL A 181 4.06 5.40 -22.71
C VAL A 181 3.92 4.07 -23.43
N GLN A 182 2.69 3.61 -23.70
CA GLN A 182 2.43 2.37 -24.44
C GLN A 182 3.12 2.31 -25.82
N ARG A 183 3.42 3.48 -26.42
CA ARG A 183 4.09 3.57 -27.73
C ARG A 183 5.60 3.36 -27.67
N GLN A 184 6.16 3.17 -26.48
CA GLN A 184 7.58 2.90 -26.31
C GLN A 184 7.82 1.40 -26.46
N GLU A 185 8.34 1.01 -27.62
CA GLU A 185 8.66 -0.40 -27.95
C GLU A 185 10.12 -0.76 -27.62
N GLU A 186 10.84 0.13 -26.93
CA GLU A 186 12.21 -0.12 -26.51
C GLU A 186 12.27 -1.09 -25.32
N GLY A 187 13.24 -2.00 -25.32
CA GLY A 187 13.50 -2.92 -24.23
C GLY A 187 13.73 -4.35 -24.71
N GLN A 188 14.18 -5.21 -23.81
CA GLN A 188 14.28 -6.64 -24.06
C GLN A 188 13.62 -7.37 -22.90
N VAL A 189 12.75 -8.34 -23.21
CA VAL A 189 12.15 -9.22 -22.22
C VAL A 189 13.26 -10.01 -21.52
N ALA A 190 13.15 -10.18 -20.21
CA ALA A 190 14.09 -10.99 -19.46
C ALA A 190 14.06 -12.45 -19.96
N ASP A 191 15.16 -12.90 -20.57
CA ASP A 191 15.29 -14.19 -21.24
C ASP A 191 16.25 -15.15 -20.53
N TYR A 192 16.84 -14.74 -19.40
CA TYR A 192 17.74 -15.57 -18.61
C TYR A 192 17.04 -16.81 -18.00
N ILE A 193 15.70 -16.80 -17.92
CA ILE A 193 14.88 -17.92 -17.48
C ILE A 193 13.71 -18.15 -18.45
N PRO A 194 13.42 -19.40 -18.88
CA PRO A 194 12.38 -19.70 -19.86
C PRO A 194 10.98 -19.19 -19.50
N GLN A 195 10.65 -19.13 -18.21
CA GLN A 195 9.34 -18.71 -17.69
C GLN A 195 9.11 -17.21 -17.92
N LEU A 196 10.17 -16.39 -17.86
CA LEU A 196 10.08 -14.95 -18.11
C LEU A 196 10.06 -14.65 -19.61
N ALA A 197 10.76 -15.45 -20.42
CA ALA A 197 10.77 -15.34 -21.88
C ALA A 197 9.40 -15.62 -22.54
N LYS A 198 8.46 -16.25 -21.82
CA LYS A 198 7.11 -16.55 -22.32
C LYS A 198 6.19 -15.34 -22.37
N PHE A 199 6.50 -14.27 -21.65
CA PHE A 199 5.64 -13.08 -21.63
C PHE A 199 5.79 -12.29 -22.93
N SER A 200 4.66 -11.88 -23.50
CA SER A 200 4.66 -11.03 -24.68
C SER A 200 5.22 -9.64 -24.31
N PRO A 201 6.10 -9.05 -25.13
CA PRO A 201 6.57 -7.67 -24.94
C PRO A 201 5.44 -6.63 -25.02
N ASP A 202 4.31 -7.00 -25.64
CA ASP A 202 3.17 -6.10 -25.84
C ASP A 202 2.29 -5.93 -24.59
N LEU A 203 2.54 -6.73 -23.54
CA LEU A 203 1.78 -6.66 -22.29
C LEU A 203 2.11 -5.37 -21.53
N TRP A 204 1.11 -4.50 -21.40
CA TRP A 204 1.27 -3.23 -20.70
C TRP A 204 0.06 -2.96 -19.81
N GLY A 205 0.31 -2.79 -18.51
CA GLY A 205 -0.74 -2.58 -17.51
C GLY A 205 -0.33 -1.54 -16.49
N VAL A 206 -1.27 -0.66 -16.13
CA VAL A 206 -1.11 0.32 -15.05
C VAL A 206 -2.30 0.18 -14.11
N SER A 207 -2.02 -0.02 -12.82
CA SER A 207 -3.03 0.00 -11.77
C SER A 207 -2.65 1.01 -10.71
N LEU A 208 -3.67 1.65 -10.14
CA LEU A 208 -3.55 2.66 -9.11
C LEU A 208 -4.53 2.34 -7.98
N CYS A 209 -4.04 2.47 -6.75
CA CYS A 209 -4.90 2.53 -5.59
C CYS A 209 -4.43 3.60 -4.61
N THR A 210 -5.35 4.46 -4.18
CA THR A 210 -5.07 5.54 -3.25
C THR A 210 -5.13 5.08 -1.80
N VAL A 211 -4.65 5.94 -0.90
CA VAL A 211 -4.72 5.69 0.55
C VAL A 211 -6.15 5.55 1.08
N ASP A 212 -7.14 6.08 0.37
CA ASP A 212 -8.56 6.03 0.76
C ASP A 212 -9.32 4.89 0.09
N GLY A 213 -8.66 4.12 -0.80
CA GLY A 213 -9.24 2.98 -1.51
C GLY A 213 -9.84 3.31 -2.88
N GLN A 214 -9.60 4.52 -3.40
CA GLN A 214 -9.96 4.86 -4.78
C GLN A 214 -9.05 4.08 -5.75
N ARG A 215 -9.62 3.38 -6.71
CA ARG A 215 -8.92 2.45 -7.61
C ARG A 215 -9.19 2.77 -9.07
N HIS A 216 -8.16 2.65 -9.89
CA HIS A 216 -8.25 2.72 -11.35
C HIS A 216 -7.26 1.76 -11.99
N SER A 217 -7.57 1.24 -13.17
CA SER A 217 -6.71 0.30 -13.89
C SER A 217 -6.92 0.38 -15.40
N VAL A 218 -5.83 0.31 -16.17
CA VAL A 218 -5.81 0.41 -17.62
C VAL A 218 -4.84 -0.60 -18.20
N GLY A 219 -5.23 -1.28 -19.29
CA GLY A 219 -4.40 -2.27 -19.98
C GLY A 219 -4.47 -3.66 -19.36
N ASP A 220 -3.37 -4.41 -19.47
CA ASP A 220 -3.26 -5.84 -19.11
C ASP A 220 -3.08 -6.06 -17.61
N THR A 221 -3.92 -5.44 -16.79
CA THR A 221 -3.73 -5.45 -15.33
C THR A 221 -4.13 -6.77 -14.66
N LYS A 222 -4.87 -7.63 -15.36
CA LYS A 222 -5.37 -8.92 -14.86
C LYS A 222 -4.49 -10.10 -15.25
N VAL A 223 -3.31 -9.84 -15.83
CA VAL A 223 -2.33 -10.88 -16.15
C VAL A 223 -1.40 -11.08 -14.95
N PRO A 224 -1.33 -12.29 -14.38
CA PRO A 224 -0.43 -12.56 -13.26
C PRO A 224 1.02 -12.63 -13.72
N PHE A 225 1.90 -11.97 -12.96
CA PHE A 225 3.35 -11.99 -13.21
C PHE A 225 4.10 -12.12 -11.88
N CYS A 226 5.34 -12.61 -11.94
CA CYS A 226 6.18 -12.79 -10.76
C CYS A 226 6.69 -11.44 -10.24
N LEU A 227 6.57 -11.18 -8.93
CA LEU A 227 7.03 -9.95 -8.29
C LEU A 227 8.53 -9.72 -8.43
N GLN A 228 9.31 -10.80 -8.45
CA GLN A 228 10.78 -10.73 -8.54
C GLN A 228 11.34 -9.82 -7.43
N SER A 229 12.35 -9.00 -7.75
CA SER A 229 12.99 -8.11 -6.77
C SER A 229 12.05 -7.07 -6.11
N CYS A 230 10.81 -6.89 -6.58
CA CYS A 230 9.82 -6.03 -5.93
C CYS A 230 9.36 -6.55 -4.56
N VAL A 231 9.62 -7.82 -4.22
CA VAL A 231 9.27 -8.34 -2.88
C VAL A 231 10.24 -7.87 -1.78
N LYS A 232 11.49 -7.54 -2.12
CA LYS A 232 12.55 -7.16 -1.16
C LYS A 232 12.10 -6.10 -0.13
N PRO A 233 11.44 -5.00 -0.53
CA PRO A 233 10.89 -4.03 0.44
C PRO A 233 9.78 -4.61 1.33
N LEU A 234 8.97 -5.54 0.83
CA LEU A 234 7.92 -6.19 1.60
C LEU A 234 8.52 -7.12 2.67
N GLU A 235 9.49 -7.95 2.31
CA GLU A 235 10.21 -8.81 3.26
C GLU A 235 10.94 -8.01 4.33
N TYR A 236 11.60 -6.91 3.93
CA TYR A 236 12.24 -6.01 4.88
C TYR A 236 11.22 -5.39 5.85
N ALA A 237 10.06 -4.95 5.36
CA ALA A 237 9.00 -4.43 6.22
C ALA A 237 8.50 -5.48 7.22
N ILE A 238 8.35 -6.73 6.79
CA ILE A 238 7.97 -7.86 7.66
C ILE A 238 9.03 -8.10 8.72
N ALA A 239 10.31 -8.21 8.32
CA ALA A 239 11.40 -8.44 9.26
C ALA A 239 11.52 -7.30 10.30
N VAL A 240 11.36 -6.05 9.88
CA VAL A 240 11.35 -4.89 10.80
C VAL A 240 10.12 -4.91 11.71
N HIS A 241 8.96 -5.32 11.20
CA HIS A 241 7.75 -5.45 12.00
C HIS A 241 7.88 -6.52 13.09
N GLU A 242 8.52 -7.66 12.82
CA GLU A 242 8.71 -8.75 13.78
C GLU A 242 9.88 -8.50 14.75
N ALA A 243 11.06 -8.18 14.22
CA ALA A 243 12.31 -8.17 14.97
C ALA A 243 12.69 -6.77 15.48
N GLY A 244 12.07 -5.72 14.93
CA GLY A 244 12.43 -4.33 15.19
C GLY A 244 13.63 -3.85 14.37
N THR A 245 13.66 -2.55 14.11
CA THR A 245 14.68 -1.87 13.30
C THR A 245 16.11 -2.14 13.79
N GLU A 246 16.34 -2.10 15.10
CA GLU A 246 17.66 -2.30 15.69
C GLU A 246 18.20 -3.72 15.49
N ARG A 247 17.33 -4.73 15.56
CA ARG A 247 17.74 -6.13 15.36
C ARG A 247 18.04 -6.41 13.90
N VAL A 248 17.21 -5.92 12.98
CA VAL A 248 17.43 -6.10 11.54
C VAL A 248 18.74 -5.45 11.10
N HIS A 249 18.99 -4.20 11.52
CA HIS A 249 20.17 -3.47 11.08
C HIS A 249 21.48 -3.84 11.78
N ARG A 250 21.45 -4.80 12.72
CA ARG A 250 22.67 -5.48 13.15
C ARG A 250 23.26 -6.37 12.07
N TYR A 251 22.42 -6.87 11.15
CA TYR A 251 22.84 -7.78 10.09
C TYR A 251 22.89 -7.14 8.70
N VAL A 252 22.14 -6.04 8.47
CA VAL A 252 22.10 -5.34 7.18
C VAL A 252 22.27 -3.83 7.35
N GLY A 253 23.07 -3.23 6.47
CA GLY A 253 23.27 -1.78 6.42
C GLY A 253 22.01 -1.01 5.98
N LYS A 254 22.15 0.32 5.95
CA LYS A 254 21.10 1.27 5.55
C LYS A 254 21.45 2.06 4.29
N GLU A 255 22.70 1.97 3.84
CA GLU A 255 23.27 2.89 2.89
C GLU A 255 23.30 2.31 1.46
N PRO A 256 23.23 3.16 0.44
CA PRO A 256 23.43 2.70 -0.92
C PRO A 256 24.88 2.25 -1.11
N SER A 257 25.10 1.14 -1.81
CA SER A 257 26.44 0.61 -2.06
C SER A 257 27.29 1.48 -2.99
N GLY A 258 26.69 2.44 -3.71
CA GLY A 258 27.37 3.25 -4.75
C GLY A 258 27.81 2.47 -5.99
N LEU A 259 27.79 1.14 -5.94
CA LEU A 259 28.18 0.21 -6.99
C LEU A 259 26.94 -0.34 -7.72
N LYS A 260 27.12 -0.81 -8.96
CA LYS A 260 26.04 -1.51 -9.68
C LYS A 260 25.54 -2.69 -8.82
N PHE A 261 24.23 -2.97 -8.89
CA PHE A 261 23.56 -4.09 -8.20
C PHE A 261 24.22 -5.47 -8.42
N ASN A 262 25.11 -5.57 -9.41
CA ASN A 262 25.80 -6.78 -9.79
C ASN A 262 27.16 -7.02 -9.11
N LYS A 263 27.68 -6.09 -8.31
CA LYS A 263 28.94 -6.31 -7.60
C LYS A 263 28.72 -6.99 -6.25
N LEU A 264 29.54 -8.01 -5.99
CA LEU A 264 29.73 -8.59 -4.66
C LEU A 264 30.46 -7.54 -3.82
N SER A 265 29.73 -6.82 -2.96
CA SER A 265 30.34 -5.90 -2.02
C SER A 265 29.60 -5.97 -0.68
N LEU A 266 30.37 -6.21 0.38
CA LEU A 266 29.98 -5.95 1.75
C LEU A 266 30.50 -4.55 2.12
N ASP A 267 29.90 -3.95 3.15
CA ASP A 267 30.41 -2.73 3.75
C ASP A 267 31.69 -3.00 4.57
N GLU A 268 32.29 -1.94 5.12
CA GLU A 268 33.50 -2.02 5.94
C GLU A 268 33.29 -2.81 7.25
N GLU A 269 32.03 -3.06 7.62
CA GLU A 269 31.62 -3.84 8.79
C GLU A 269 31.21 -5.27 8.41
N ASP A 270 31.59 -5.75 7.22
CA ASP A 270 31.29 -7.09 6.69
C ASP A 270 29.76 -7.40 6.61
N LYS A 271 28.92 -6.38 6.43
CA LYS A 271 27.47 -6.51 6.25
C LYS A 271 27.03 -6.15 4.83
N PRO A 272 25.90 -6.70 4.34
CA PRO A 272 25.33 -6.22 3.08
C PRO A 272 24.87 -4.77 3.23
N HIS A 273 25.16 -3.93 2.24
CA HIS A 273 24.90 -2.49 2.31
C HIS A 273 23.45 -2.09 2.63
N ASN A 274 22.46 -2.79 2.05
CA ASN A 274 21.05 -2.50 2.26
C ASN A 274 20.16 -3.71 1.89
N PRO A 275 18.92 -3.78 2.39
CA PRO A 275 17.98 -4.86 2.08
C PRO A 275 17.51 -4.91 0.61
N MET A 276 17.81 -3.89 -0.21
CA MET A 276 17.37 -3.84 -1.61
C MET A 276 18.33 -4.56 -2.57
N VAL A 277 19.55 -4.92 -2.13
CA VAL A 277 20.47 -5.78 -2.89
C VAL A 277 20.24 -7.25 -2.55
N ASN A 278 20.61 -8.17 -3.45
CA ASN A 278 20.39 -9.61 -3.26
C ASN A 278 21.02 -10.13 -1.95
N ALA A 279 22.25 -9.72 -1.64
CA ALA A 279 22.93 -10.10 -0.40
C ALA A 279 22.12 -9.70 0.86
N GLY A 280 21.63 -8.46 0.89
CA GLY A 280 20.82 -7.97 2.00
C GLY A 280 19.48 -8.70 2.10
N ALA A 281 18.82 -8.95 0.96
CA ALA A 281 17.57 -9.68 0.93
C ALA A 281 17.72 -11.13 1.42
N ILE A 282 18.78 -11.85 1.05
CA ILE A 282 19.08 -13.19 1.58
C ILE A 282 19.25 -13.17 3.10
N VAL A 283 19.94 -12.16 3.65
CA VAL A 283 20.06 -11.98 5.09
C VAL A 283 18.70 -11.66 5.73
N ILE A 284 17.87 -10.81 5.13
CA ILE A 284 16.51 -10.55 5.60
C ILE A 284 15.67 -11.83 5.63
N SER A 285 15.74 -12.67 4.60
CA SER A 285 15.04 -13.96 4.54
C SER A 285 15.43 -14.89 5.70
N SER A 286 16.66 -14.79 6.22
CA SER A 286 17.11 -15.55 7.40
C SER A 286 16.52 -15.05 8.74
N LEU A 287 16.09 -13.78 8.79
CA LEU A 287 15.59 -13.13 10.00
C LEU A 287 14.09 -13.30 10.22
N ILE A 288 13.34 -13.71 9.19
CA ILE A 288 11.89 -13.92 9.27
C ILE A 288 11.62 -15.27 9.98
N LYS A 289 10.80 -15.23 11.04
CA LYS A 289 10.39 -16.41 11.84
C LYS A 289 11.56 -17.39 12.14
N PRO A 290 12.60 -16.96 12.88
CA PRO A 290 13.72 -17.83 13.20
C PRO A 290 13.26 -19.07 13.98
N GLY A 291 13.71 -20.26 13.58
CA GLY A 291 13.34 -21.54 14.21
C GLY A 291 12.10 -22.25 13.64
N SER A 292 11.30 -21.58 12.80
CA SER A 292 10.19 -22.23 12.07
C SER A 292 10.68 -23.00 10.85
N ASN A 293 9.90 -24.02 10.45
CA ASN A 293 10.15 -24.74 9.20
C ASN A 293 9.85 -23.87 7.97
N LYS A 294 10.29 -24.31 6.77
CA LYS A 294 10.14 -23.55 5.52
C LYS A 294 8.67 -23.26 5.17
N ALA A 295 7.79 -24.23 5.39
CA ALA A 295 6.37 -24.11 5.05
C ALA A 295 5.69 -23.05 5.93
N GLU A 296 5.93 -23.07 7.24
CA GLU A 296 5.41 -22.06 8.18
C GLU A 296 5.90 -20.65 7.84
N LYS A 297 7.19 -20.50 7.48
CA LYS A 297 7.73 -19.22 7.03
C LYS A 297 7.02 -18.73 5.77
N PHE A 298 6.81 -19.63 4.81
CA PHE A 298 6.14 -19.31 3.57
C PHE A 298 4.69 -18.88 3.79
N ASP A 299 3.92 -19.65 4.57
CA ASP A 299 2.53 -19.35 4.93
C ASP A 299 2.43 -18.02 5.67
N TYR A 300 3.34 -17.75 6.61
CA TYR A 300 3.38 -16.49 7.35
C TYR A 300 3.57 -15.29 6.42
N VAL A 301 4.55 -15.35 5.50
CA VAL A 301 4.78 -14.25 4.56
C VAL A 301 3.65 -14.14 3.53
N MET A 302 3.08 -15.26 3.07
CA MET A 302 1.89 -15.26 2.20
C MET A 302 0.69 -14.59 2.88
N ASP A 303 0.40 -14.92 4.14
CA ASP A 303 -0.67 -14.27 4.91
C ASP A 303 -0.40 -12.77 5.10
N PHE A 304 0.85 -12.38 5.36
CA PHE A 304 1.21 -10.96 5.49
C PHE A 304 1.04 -10.20 4.17
N ILE A 305 1.46 -10.76 3.04
CA ILE A 305 1.26 -10.16 1.72
C ILE A 305 -0.23 -10.12 1.36
N ASN A 306 -0.99 -11.18 1.65
CA ASN A 306 -2.45 -11.19 1.47
C ASN A 306 -3.12 -10.06 2.27
N LYS A 307 -2.69 -9.82 3.51
CA LYS A 307 -3.18 -8.69 4.31
C LYS A 307 -2.80 -7.34 3.69
N MET A 308 -1.57 -7.17 3.21
CA MET A 308 -1.15 -5.95 2.52
C MET A 308 -1.87 -5.72 1.19
N ALA A 309 -2.27 -6.80 0.52
CA ALA A 309 -3.00 -6.80 -0.73
C ALA A 309 -4.50 -6.56 -0.57
N GLY A 310 -5.06 -6.64 0.64
CA GLY A 310 -6.50 -6.54 0.86
C GLY A 310 -7.25 -7.86 0.57
N ARG A 311 -6.57 -9.00 0.70
CA ARG A 311 -7.04 -10.38 0.39
C ARG A 311 -7.35 -10.61 -1.09
N GLU A 312 -6.68 -9.85 -1.93
CA GLU A 312 -6.73 -9.94 -3.38
C GLU A 312 -5.74 -11.02 -3.87
N TYR A 313 -5.64 -11.25 -5.18
CA TYR A 313 -4.84 -12.36 -5.71
C TYR A 313 -3.35 -12.26 -5.36
N VAL A 314 -2.89 -13.25 -4.58
CA VAL A 314 -1.47 -13.55 -4.33
C VAL A 314 -1.27 -15.04 -4.58
N GLY A 315 -0.48 -15.36 -5.58
CA GLY A 315 -0.19 -16.74 -5.98
C GLY A 315 1.28 -17.10 -5.88
N PHE A 316 1.60 -18.31 -6.30
CA PHE A 316 2.95 -18.86 -6.32
C PHE A 316 3.19 -19.66 -7.61
N SER A 317 4.32 -19.40 -8.26
CA SER A 317 4.77 -20.07 -9.48
C SER A 317 5.92 -21.01 -9.17
N ASN A 318 5.60 -22.28 -8.92
CA ASN A 318 6.62 -23.31 -8.69
C ASN A 318 7.57 -23.47 -9.88
N ALA A 319 7.07 -23.28 -11.11
CA ALA A 319 7.88 -23.36 -12.31
C ALA A 319 9.00 -22.29 -12.32
N THR A 320 8.69 -21.06 -11.92
CA THR A 320 9.69 -19.98 -11.85
C THR A 320 10.67 -20.22 -10.70
N PHE A 321 10.17 -20.71 -9.56
CA PHE A 321 11.01 -21.08 -8.42
C PHE A 321 12.10 -22.11 -8.81
N GLN A 322 11.73 -23.19 -9.50
CA GLN A 322 12.70 -24.23 -9.89
C GLN A 322 13.75 -23.66 -10.86
N SER A 323 13.34 -22.92 -11.89
CA SER A 323 14.29 -22.38 -12.86
C SER A 323 15.20 -21.29 -12.28
N GLU A 324 14.72 -20.48 -11.32
CA GLU A 324 15.55 -19.51 -10.60
C GLU A 324 16.55 -20.19 -9.66
N LYS A 325 16.15 -21.31 -9.05
CA LYS A 325 17.04 -22.11 -8.21
C LYS A 325 18.15 -22.77 -9.03
N GLU A 326 17.81 -23.31 -10.21
CA GLU A 326 18.77 -23.94 -11.12
C GLU A 326 19.75 -22.95 -11.75
N THR A 327 19.30 -21.74 -12.09
CA THR A 327 20.14 -20.69 -12.71
C THR A 327 20.74 -19.71 -11.68
N GLY A 328 20.54 -20.00 -10.39
CA GLY A 328 20.83 -19.10 -9.27
C GLY A 328 22.27 -19.10 -8.76
N ASP A 329 23.26 -19.55 -9.54
CA ASP A 329 24.67 -19.74 -9.14
C ASP A 329 25.26 -18.55 -8.38
N ARG A 330 24.93 -17.34 -8.84
CA ARG A 330 25.42 -16.11 -8.23
C ARG A 330 24.87 -15.90 -6.82
N ASN A 331 23.60 -16.25 -6.57
CA ASN A 331 23.03 -16.15 -5.24
C ASN A 331 23.63 -17.20 -4.30
N PHE A 332 23.99 -18.38 -4.81
CA PHE A 332 24.79 -19.36 -4.06
C PHE A 332 26.16 -18.80 -3.68
N ALA A 333 26.89 -18.19 -4.63
CA ALA A 333 28.19 -17.57 -4.34
C ALA A 333 28.08 -16.47 -3.27
N ILE A 334 27.04 -15.63 -3.35
CA ILE A 334 26.74 -14.62 -2.32
C ILE A 334 26.48 -15.29 -0.96
N GLY A 335 25.67 -16.35 -0.93
CA GLY A 335 25.35 -17.11 0.28
C GLY A 335 26.59 -17.70 0.96
N TYR A 336 27.46 -18.37 0.20
CA TYR A 336 28.71 -18.93 0.72
C TYR A 336 29.65 -17.85 1.26
N TYR A 337 29.79 -16.74 0.54
CA TYR A 337 30.62 -15.61 0.98
C TYR A 337 30.11 -15.01 2.30
N MET A 338 28.79 -14.82 2.44
CA MET A 338 28.18 -14.33 3.68
C MET A 338 28.28 -15.35 4.83
N LYS A 339 28.31 -16.65 4.51
CA LYS A 339 28.51 -17.71 5.51
C LYS A 339 29.93 -17.67 6.09
N GLU A 340 30.94 -17.48 5.24
CA GLU A 340 32.34 -17.33 5.67
C GLU A 340 32.50 -16.10 6.58
N LYS A 341 31.87 -14.98 6.21
CA LYS A 341 31.89 -13.72 6.96
C LYS A 341 30.95 -13.68 8.18
N LYS A 342 30.24 -14.77 8.48
CA LYS A 342 29.30 -14.89 9.61
C LYS A 342 28.21 -13.80 9.62
N CYS A 343 27.72 -13.42 8.44
CA CYS A 343 26.65 -12.41 8.33
C CYS A 343 25.26 -12.96 8.74
N PHE A 344 25.13 -14.27 8.90
CA PHE A 344 23.87 -14.92 9.29
C PHE A 344 23.73 -15.05 10.81
N PRO A 345 22.50 -15.05 11.35
CA PRO A 345 22.26 -15.37 12.76
C PRO A 345 22.77 -16.76 13.14
N GLU A 346 23.15 -16.94 14.41
CA GLU A 346 23.61 -18.22 14.93
C GLU A 346 22.53 -19.31 14.80
N GLY A 347 22.94 -20.50 14.32
CA GLY A 347 22.05 -21.65 14.13
C GLY A 347 21.23 -21.67 12.84
N VAL A 348 21.41 -20.70 11.94
CA VAL A 348 20.72 -20.69 10.64
C VAL A 348 21.52 -21.42 9.57
N ASP A 349 20.88 -22.33 8.84
CA ASP A 349 21.45 -22.89 7.61
C ASP A 349 21.30 -21.90 6.45
N MET A 350 22.42 -21.62 5.80
CA MET A 350 22.51 -20.77 4.62
C MET A 350 21.70 -21.33 3.45
N ILE A 351 21.71 -22.67 3.27
CA ILE A 351 20.98 -23.31 2.17
C ILE A 351 19.48 -23.10 2.34
N ASP A 352 18.98 -23.20 3.57
CA ASP A 352 17.57 -22.96 3.88
C ASP A 352 17.17 -21.50 3.69
N ALA A 353 18.04 -20.55 4.05
CA ALA A 353 17.81 -19.13 3.80
C ALA A 353 17.76 -18.81 2.30
N LEU A 354 18.65 -19.41 1.50
CA LEU A 354 18.64 -19.26 0.03
C LEU A 354 17.40 -19.89 -0.60
N ASP A 355 17.02 -21.09 -0.17
CA ASP A 355 15.83 -21.76 -0.69
C ASP A 355 14.57 -20.94 -0.39
N PHE A 356 14.46 -20.39 0.82
CA PHE A 356 13.38 -19.48 1.18
C PHE A 356 13.43 -18.15 0.41
N TYR A 357 14.63 -17.62 0.13
CA TYR A 357 14.81 -16.45 -0.73
C TYR A 357 14.29 -16.71 -2.15
N PHE A 358 14.62 -17.84 -2.77
CA PHE A 358 14.10 -18.19 -4.11
C PHE A 358 12.57 -18.36 -4.10
N GLN A 359 12.02 -18.96 -3.04
CA GLN A 359 10.57 -19.09 -2.87
C GLN A 359 9.87 -17.74 -2.66
N SER A 360 10.47 -16.83 -1.90
CA SER A 360 9.81 -15.56 -1.59
C SER A 360 10.03 -14.49 -2.67
N ILE A 361 11.20 -14.44 -3.30
CA ILE A 361 11.56 -13.41 -4.28
C ILE A 361 11.06 -13.73 -5.67
N CYS A 362 11.31 -14.94 -6.17
CA CYS A 362 11.26 -15.15 -7.61
C CYS A 362 10.00 -15.86 -8.10
N SER A 363 9.05 -16.21 -7.22
CA SER A 363 7.89 -17.03 -7.58
C SER A 363 6.54 -16.53 -7.09
N ARG A 364 6.48 -15.46 -6.29
CA ARG A 364 5.19 -14.88 -5.90
C ARG A 364 4.55 -14.17 -7.09
N THR A 365 3.37 -14.62 -7.50
CA THR A 365 2.62 -14.01 -8.60
C THR A 365 1.57 -13.07 -8.08
N ILE A 366 1.47 -11.88 -8.66
CA ILE A 366 0.42 -10.91 -8.32
C ILE A 366 -0.32 -10.44 -9.57
N LEU A 367 -1.53 -9.91 -9.37
CA LEU A 367 -2.27 -9.15 -10.37
C LEU A 367 -2.09 -7.65 -10.11
N LEU A 368 -1.74 -6.86 -11.13
CA LEU A 368 -1.72 -5.39 -11.01
C LEU A 368 -3.10 -4.87 -10.60
N TYR A 369 -4.16 -5.43 -11.18
CA TYR A 369 -5.55 -4.99 -11.03
C TYR A 369 -6.04 -5.00 -9.58
N GLU A 370 -5.40 -5.78 -8.70
CA GLU A 370 -6.01 -6.19 -7.44
C GLU A 370 -5.06 -6.24 -6.24
N SER A 371 -3.76 -6.48 -6.42
CA SER A 371 -2.94 -7.00 -5.31
C SER A 371 -2.26 -5.99 -4.39
N MET A 372 -2.51 -4.68 -4.50
CA MET A 372 -1.86 -3.70 -3.62
C MET A 372 -2.83 -2.67 -3.06
N THR A 373 -3.61 -3.04 -2.02
CA THR A 373 -4.02 -2.05 -1.01
C THR A 373 -4.47 -2.59 0.36
N LYS A 374 -3.69 -2.16 1.37
CA LYS A 374 -3.96 -1.70 2.75
C LYS A 374 -4.64 -2.57 3.83
N LYS A 375 -3.89 -2.62 4.96
CA LYS A 375 -4.20 -2.64 6.42
C LYS A 375 -5.49 -3.27 6.92
#